data_AF-A0A973RIE6-F1
#
_entry.id   AF-A0A973RIE6-F1
#
_cell.length_a   1.000
_cell.length_b   1.000
_cell.length_c   1.000
_cell.angle_alpha   90.00
_cell.angle_beta   90.00
_cell.angle_gamma   90.00
#
_symmetry.space_group_name_H-M   'P 1'
#
loop_
_entity.id
_entity.type
_entity.pdbx_description
1 polymer ?
#
loop_
_entity_poly.entity_id
_entity_poly.type
_entity_poly.pdbx_seq_one_letter_code
_entity_poly.pdbx_strand_id
1 'polypeptide(L)' 'MEPKAYDAVLLASFGGPEGQDDVIPFLRNVTRGRGIPDERLEEVSHHYRAFGGVSPINGQNREL' A
#
# COMPACT_ATOMS: atom_id res chain seq x y z
N MET A 1 -17.07 -22.63 -21.70
CA MET A 1 -16.35 -21.53 -22.37
C MET A 1 -14.88 -21.91 -22.37
N GLU A 2 -14.20 -21.87 -23.52
CA GLU A 2 -12.76 -22.17 -23.56
C GLU A 2 -11.93 -20.99 -23.03
N PRO A 3 -10.77 -21.26 -22.38
CA PRO A 3 -9.87 -20.22 -21.92
C PRO A 3 -9.31 -19.42 -23.09
N LYS A 4 -9.25 -18.09 -22.94
CA LYS A 4 -8.68 -17.19 -23.94
C LYS A 4 -7.17 -17.08 -23.72
N ALA A 5 -6.39 -17.19 -24.80
CA ALA A 5 -4.95 -16.92 -24.75
C ALA A 5 -4.72 -15.40 -24.61
N TYR A 6 -3.85 -15.02 -23.67
CA TYR A 6 -3.42 -13.64 -23.44
C TYR A 6 -1.90 -13.55 -23.58
N ASP A 7 -1.40 -12.48 -24.21
CA ASP A 7 0.03 -12.23 -24.35
C ASP A 7 0.66 -11.74 -23.04
N ALA A 8 -0.12 -11.05 -22.19
CA ALA A 8 0.32 -10.54 -20.89
C ALA A 8 -0.86 -10.27 -19.94
N VAL A 9 -0.55 -10.21 -18.65
CA VAL A 9 -1.46 -9.78 -17.57
C VAL A 9 -0.78 -8.67 -16.77
N LEU A 10 -1.50 -7.57 -16.51
CA LEU A 10 -1.06 -6.50 -15.61
C LEU A 10 -1.85 -6.60 -14.31
N LEU A 11 -1.15 -6.89 -13.20
CA LEU A 11 -1.70 -6.75 -11.86
C LEU A 11 -1.43 -5.33 -11.35
N ALA A 12 -2.49 -4.54 -11.21
CA ALA A 12 -2.43 -3.21 -10.62
C ALA A 12 -3.18 -3.21 -9.29
N SER A 13 -2.51 -2.75 -8.24
CA SER A 13 -3.09 -2.60 -6.90
C SER A 13 -2.68 -1.26 -6.30
N PHE A 14 -3.33 -0.86 -5.21
CA PHE A 14 -2.91 0.33 -4.47
C PHE A 14 -1.51 0.19 -3.84
N GLY A 15 -1.11 -1.05 -3.52
CA GLY A 15 0.09 -1.34 -2.76
C GLY A 15 0.05 -0.83 -1.32
N GLY A 16 1.22 -0.73 -0.70
CA GLY A 16 1.38 -0.20 0.65
C GLY A 16 2.85 -0.24 1.09
N PRO A 17 3.15 0.28 2.29
CA PRO A 17 4.50 0.24 2.86
C PRO A 17 5.02 -1.19 3.02
N GLU A 18 6.32 -1.40 2.81
CA GLU A 18 7.02 -2.70 2.99
C GLU A 18 7.79 -2.75 4.33
N GLY A 19 7.71 -1.69 5.14
CA GLY A 19 8.32 -1.61 6.48
C GLY A 19 7.96 -0.31 7.21
N GLN A 20 8.34 -0.19 8.48
CA GLN A 20 8.01 0.98 9.32
C GLN A 20 8.48 2.31 8.71
N ASP A 21 9.68 2.33 8.15
CA ASP A 21 10.29 3.54 7.59
C ASP A 21 9.56 4.00 6.31
N ASP A 22 8.77 3.13 5.67
CA ASP A 22 7.97 3.45 4.48
C ASP A 22 6.61 4.06 4.82
N VAL A 23 6.12 3.93 6.06
CA VAL A 23 4.74 4.28 6.43
C VAL A 23 4.46 5.77 6.23
N ILE A 24 5.29 6.64 6.82
CA ILE A 24 5.11 8.10 6.68
C ILE A 24 5.33 8.58 5.23
N PRO A 25 6.39 8.14 4.51
CA PRO A 25 6.54 8.44 3.09
C PRO A 25 5.33 8.02 2.25
N PHE A 26 4.80 6.81 2.47
CA PHE A 26 3.61 6.32 1.78
C PHE A 26 2.39 7.22 2.05
N LEU A 27 2.09 7.50 3.33
CA LEU A 27 0.96 8.33 3.73
C LEU A 27 1.06 9.75 3.15
N ARG A 28 2.25 10.37 3.14
CA ARG A 28 2.48 11.67 2.50
C ARG A 28 2.23 11.62 0.99
N ASN A 29 2.66 10.55 0.32
CA ASN A 29 2.47 10.41 -1.13
C ASN A 29 0.99 10.26 -1.50
N VAL A 30 0.25 9.38 -0.79
CA VAL A 30 -1.17 9.11 -1.11
C VAL A 30 -2.11 10.24 -0.68
N THR A 31 -1.69 11.09 0.25
CA THR A 31 -2.44 12.29 0.68
C THR A 31 -1.97 13.59 0.03
N ARG A 32 -1.00 13.52 -0.89
CA ARG A 32 -0.42 14.70 -1.54
C ARG A 32 -1.52 15.59 -2.16
N GLY A 33 -1.42 16.89 -1.90
CA GLY A 33 -2.38 17.89 -2.39
C GLY A 33 -3.68 17.99 -1.59
N ARG A 34 -3.85 17.22 -0.51
CA ARG A 34 -5.05 17.28 0.35
C ARG A 34 -4.89 18.12 1.61
N GLY A 35 -3.70 18.69 1.85
CA GLY A 35 -3.44 19.53 3.02
C GLY A 35 -3.57 18.79 4.36
N ILE A 36 -3.29 17.49 4.38
CA ILE A 36 -3.37 16.68 5.61
C ILE A 36 -2.22 17.08 6.55
N PRO A 37 -2.51 17.47 7.80
CA PRO A 37 -1.48 17.79 8.79
C PRO A 37 -0.61 16.58 9.14
N ASP A 38 0.67 16.81 9.43
CA ASP A 38 1.61 15.75 9.80
C ASP A 38 1.14 14.97 11.04
N GLU A 39 0.53 15.63 12.04
CA GLU A 39 -0.05 14.98 13.22
C GLU A 39 -1.10 13.92 12.87
N ARG A 40 -1.88 14.15 11.79
CA ARG A 40 -2.89 13.20 11.33
C ARG A 40 -2.25 12.00 10.62
N LEU A 41 -1.14 12.22 9.91
CA LEU A 41 -0.36 11.15 9.30
C LEU A 41 0.28 10.28 10.38
N GLU A 42 0.81 10.88 11.45
CA GLU A 42 1.36 10.17 12.61
C GLU A 42 0.29 9.37 13.35
N GLU A 43 -0.89 9.95 13.59
CA GLU A 43 -2.00 9.24 14.21
C GLU A 43 -2.36 7.96 13.43
N VAL A 44 -2.45 8.07 12.10
CA VAL A 44 -2.75 6.94 11.21
C VAL A 44 -1.59 5.95 11.11
N SER A 45 -0.33 6.41 11.24
CA SER A 45 0.86 5.54 11.17
C SER A 45 0.84 4.45 12.23
N HIS A 46 0.23 4.73 13.39
CA HIS A 46 0.08 3.75 14.48
C HIS A 46 -0.68 2.48 14.05
N HIS A 47 -1.58 2.57 13.08
CA HIS A 47 -2.30 1.39 12.57
C HIS A 47 -1.36 0.39 11.88
N TYR A 48 -0.27 0.86 11.27
CA TYR A 48 0.72 0.00 10.62
C TYR A 48 1.67 -0.66 11.64
N ARG A 49 1.76 -0.15 12.88
CA ARG A 49 2.63 -0.74 13.92
C ARG A 49 2.25 -2.17 14.27
N ALA A 50 0.95 -2.48 14.26
CA ALA A 50 0.45 -3.82 14.53
C ALA A 50 0.98 -4.88 13.54
N PHE A 51 1.41 -4.46 12.34
CA PHE A 51 1.90 -5.33 11.27
C PHE A 51 3.37 -5.08 10.93
N GLY A 52 4.15 -4.54 11.87
CA GLY A 52 5.57 -4.26 11.62
C GLY A 52 5.82 -3.20 10.54
N GLY A 53 4.81 -2.39 10.22
CA GLY A 53 4.90 -1.35 9.19
C GLY A 53 4.53 -1.86 7.80
N VAL A 54 4.30 -3.16 7.65
CA VAL A 54 4.06 -3.81 6.35
C VAL A 54 2.56 -3.83 6.05
N SER A 55 2.21 -3.48 4.82
CA SER A 55 0.84 -3.65 4.32
C SER A 55 0.58 -5.11 3.92
N PRO A 56 -0.44 -5.79 4.49
CA PRO A 56 -0.76 -7.18 4.13
C PRO A 56 -1.08 -7.38 2.65
N ILE A 57 -1.55 -6.34 1.96
CA ILE A 57 -1.89 -6.40 0.53
C ILE A 57 -0.67 -6.72 -0.34
N ASN A 58 0.54 -6.36 0.08
CA ASN A 58 1.76 -6.61 -0.69
C ASN A 58 2.05 -8.11 -0.77
N GLY A 59 1.83 -8.85 0.33
CA GLY A 59 1.91 -10.31 0.34
C GLY A 59 0.84 -10.95 -0.54
N GLN A 60 -0.41 -10.51 -0.37
CA GLN A 60 -1.54 -11.02 -1.17
C GLN A 60 -1.33 -10.81 -2.66
N ASN A 61 -0.81 -9.67 -3.10
CA ASN A 61 -0.52 -9.41 -4.51
C ASN A 61 0.57 -10.33 -5.08
N ARG A 62 1.52 -10.79 -4.25
CA ARG A 62 2.58 -11.72 -4.67
C ARG A 62 2.10 -13.17 -4.79
N GLU A 63 0.95 -13.49 -4.20
CA GLU A 63 0.33 -14.82 -4.22
C GLU A 63 -0.67 -15.00 -5.39
N LEU A 64 -0.98 -13.93 -6.13
CA LEU A 64 -1.88 -13.92 -7.30
C LEU A 64 -1.11 -14.16 -8.61
#